data_AF-A0A2X3BXU3-F1
#
_entry.id   AF-A0A2X3BXU3-F1
#
_cell.length_a   1.000
_cell.length_b   1.000
_cell.length_c   1.000
_cell.angle_alpha   90.00
_cell.angle_beta   90.00
_cell.angle_gamma   90.00
#
_symmetry.space_group_name_H-M   'P 1'
#
loop_
_entity.id
_entity.type
_entity.pdbx_description
1 polymer ?
#
loop_
_entity_poly.entity_id
_entity_poly.type
_entity_poly.pdbx_seq_one_letter_code
_entity_poly.pdbx_strand_id
1 'polypeptide(L)'
;MDLVRRETRRRNIVTLVVVHDINIALRHADHVLMLKAGQLLGDGTPAAVITPETLAAVYGVRGRIEPCSQGVRQVIIDGLVDSEA
;
A
#
# COMPACT_ATOMS: atom_id res chain seq x y z
N MET A 1 5.50 7.90 9.18
CA MET A 1 6.86 7.88 8.59
C MET A 1 7.42 9.29 8.38
N ASP A 2 7.08 10.26 9.23
CA ASP A 2 7.28 11.67 8.88
C ASP A 2 8.73 12.12 9.05
N LEU A 3 9.46 11.54 10.00
CA LEU A 3 10.88 11.82 10.18
C LEU A 3 11.68 11.38 8.95
N VAL A 4 11.46 10.15 8.49
CA VAL A 4 12.13 9.61 7.29
C VAL A 4 11.83 10.52 6.10
N ARG A 5 10.55 10.83 5.84
CA ARG A 5 10.15 11.72 4.75
C ARG A 5 10.81 13.10 4.83
N ARG A 6 10.90 13.70 6.02
CA ARG A 6 11.59 14.97 6.23
C ARG A 6 13.07 14.86 5.89
N GLU A 7 13.75 13.80 6.34
CA GLU A 7 15.16 13.59 6.05
C GLU A 7 15.44 13.33 4.57
N THR A 8 14.60 12.54 3.90
CA THR A 8 14.65 12.28 2.45
C THR A 8 14.66 13.60 1.67
N ARG A 9 13.70 14.49 1.98
CA ARG A 9 13.59 15.80 1.36
C ARG A 9 14.75 16.72 1.73
N ARG A 10 15.10 16.81 3.02
CA ARG A 10 16.16 17.68 3.52
C ARG A 10 17.52 17.35 2.91
N ARG A 11 17.81 16.07 2.71
CA ARG A 11 19.10 15.60 2.18
C ARG A 11 19.09 15.42 0.66
N ASN A 12 17.95 15.63 -0.01
CA ASN A 12 17.76 15.39 -1.44
C ASN A 12 18.20 13.98 -1.88
N ILE A 13 17.72 12.97 -1.15
CA ILE A 13 18.01 11.56 -1.43
C ILE A 13 16.73 10.80 -1.76
N VAL A 14 16.87 9.59 -2.28
CA VAL A 14 15.76 8.63 -2.42
C VAL A 14 15.76 7.69 -1.23
N THR A 15 14.58 7.39 -0.68
CA THR A 15 14.42 6.39 0.37
C THR A 15 13.53 5.27 -0.13
N LEU A 16 14.11 4.07 -0.22
CA LEU A 16 13.37 2.85 -0.46
C LEU A 16 13.04 2.21 0.89
N VAL A 17 11.77 1.85 1.10
CA VAL A 17 11.32 1.18 2.32
C VAL A 17 10.48 -0.03 1.94
N VAL A 18 10.73 -1.15 2.61
CA VAL A 18 9.87 -2.35 2.55
C VAL A 18 9.03 -2.36 3.81
N VAL A 19 7.70 -2.36 3.66
CA VAL A 19 6.75 -2.37 4.78
C VAL A 19 5.75 -3.51 4.60
N HIS A 20 5.38 -4.16 5.70
CA HIS A 20 4.31 -5.16 5.71
C HIS A 20 2.93 -4.53 5.91
N ASP A 21 2.87 -3.31 6.45
CA ASP A 21 1.62 -2.61 6.69
C ASP A 21 1.24 -1.74 5.49
N ILE A 22 0.16 -2.15 4.82
CA ILE A 22 -0.34 -1.48 3.62
C ILE A 22 -0.93 -0.09 3.91
N ASN A 23 -1.43 0.16 5.12
CA ASN A 23 -1.92 1.48 5.50
C ASN A 23 -0.76 2.47 5.69
N ILE A 24 0.40 1.99 6.15
CA ILE A 24 1.62 2.81 6.20
C ILE A 24 2.07 3.16 4.77
N ALA A 25 2.08 2.18 3.86
CA ALA A 25 2.41 2.42 2.45
C ALA A 25 1.44 3.42 1.81
N LEU A 26 0.12 3.21 1.98
CA LEU A 26 -0.94 4.05 1.43
C LEU A 26 -0.84 5.50 1.89
N ARG A 27 -0.48 5.73 3.16
CA ARG A 27 -0.46 7.07 3.76
C ARG A 27 0.84 7.83 3.52
N HIS A 28 1.98 7.14 3.48
CA HIS A 28 3.28 7.79 3.58
C HIS A 28 4.18 7.61 2.37
N ALA A 29 3.93 6.62 1.52
CA ALA A 29 4.73 6.45 0.31
C ALA A 29 4.29 7.47 -0.74
N ASP A 30 5.25 8.09 -1.41
CA ASP A 30 4.96 8.91 -2.59
C ASP A 30 4.75 7.98 -3.82
N HIS A 31 5.34 6.79 -3.80
CA HIS A 31 5.30 5.77 -4.86
C HIS A 31 5.35 4.37 -4.27
N VAL A 32 4.62 3.41 -4.85
CA VAL A 32 4.52 2.02 -4.38
C VAL A 32 4.88 1.07 -5.51
N LEU A 33 5.70 0.08 -5.16
CA LEU A 33 5.95 -1.11 -5.97
C LEU A 33 5.35 -2.30 -5.24
N MET A 34 4.45 -3.03 -5.88
CA MET A 34 3.81 -4.20 -5.30
C MET A 34 4.33 -5.47 -5.96
N LEU A 35 4.83 -6.39 -5.15
CA LEU A 35 5.53 -7.59 -5.60
C LEU A 35 4.85 -8.86 -5.06
N LYS A 36 4.75 -9.91 -5.89
CA LYS A 36 4.31 -11.25 -5.49
C LYS A 36 5.13 -12.29 -6.26
N ALA A 37 5.66 -13.28 -5.56
CA ALA A 37 6.43 -14.38 -6.16
C ALA A 37 7.56 -13.90 -7.10
N GLY A 38 8.26 -12.83 -6.73
CA GLY A 38 9.35 -12.25 -7.53
C GLY A 38 8.91 -11.43 -8.75
N GLN A 39 7.62 -11.26 -8.98
CA GLN A 39 7.08 -10.44 -10.07
C GLN A 39 6.53 -9.12 -9.55
N LEU A 40 6.64 -8.06 -10.37
CA LEU A 40 6.06 -6.74 -10.12
C LEU A 40 4.60 -6.73 -10.62
N LEU A 41 3.64 -6.57 -9.73
CA LEU A 41 2.21 -6.56 -10.03
C LEU A 41 1.63 -5.15 -10.10
N GLY A 42 2.31 -4.16 -9.50
CA GLY A 42 1.87 -2.78 -9.53
C GLY A 42 3.01 -1.80 -9.31
N ASP A 43 2.95 -0.68 -10.02
CA ASP A 43 3.95 0.38 -10.04
C ASP A 43 3.23 1.72 -10.22
N GLY A 44 3.35 2.62 -9.25
CA GLY A 44 2.72 3.93 -9.33
C GLY A 44 2.41 4.57 -7.99
N THR A 45 1.47 5.51 -8.00
CA THR A 45 0.99 6.14 -6.76
C THR A 45 0.29 5.11 -5.87
N PRO A 46 0.31 5.27 -4.54
CA PRO A 46 -0.34 4.34 -3.63
C PRO A 46 -1.83 4.13 -3.96
N ALA A 47 -2.55 5.18 -4.37
CA ALA A 47 -3.96 5.09 -4.73
C ALA A 47 -4.24 4.33 -6.04
N ALA A 48 -3.28 4.28 -6.97
CA ALA A 48 -3.40 3.53 -8.21
C ALA A 48 -3.01 2.06 -8.03
N VAL A 49 -2.06 1.78 -7.12
CA VAL A 49 -1.51 0.43 -6.90
C VAL A 49 -2.27 -0.33 -5.81
N ILE A 50 -2.78 0.33 -4.77
CA ILE A 50 -3.49 -0.30 -3.66
C ILE A 50 -5.00 -0.22 -3.96
N THR A 51 -5.53 -1.32 -4.50
CA THR A 51 -6.92 -1.49 -4.93
C THR A 51 -7.49 -2.79 -4.37
N PRO A 52 -8.82 -2.99 -4.33
CA PRO A 52 -9.42 -4.27 -3.91
C PRO A 52 -8.86 -5.48 -4.68
N GLU A 53 -8.63 -5.32 -5.99
CA GLU A 53 -8.12 -6.38 -6.87
C GLU A 53 -6.69 -6.77 -6.51
N THR A 54 -5.83 -5.78 -6.24
CA THR A 54 -4.44 -6.03 -5.85
C THR A 54 -4.33 -6.58 -4.43
N LEU A 55 -5.22 -6.17 -3.52
CA LEU A 55 -5.36 -6.77 -2.19
C LEU A 55 -5.72 -8.27 -2.28
N ALA A 56 -6.69 -8.62 -3.12
CA ALA A 56 -7.06 -10.01 -3.36
C ALA A 56 -5.91 -10.80 -4.00
N ALA A 57 -5.26 -10.23 -5.02
CA ALA A 57 -4.19 -10.90 -5.75
C ALA A 57 -2.92 -11.10 -4.90
N VAL A 58 -2.53 -10.13 -4.08
CA VAL A 58 -1.23 -10.14 -3.37
C VAL A 58 -1.35 -10.67 -1.94
N TYR A 59 -2.40 -10.25 -1.23
CA TYR A 59 -2.59 -10.56 0.18
C TYR A 59 -3.64 -11.66 0.41
N GLY A 60 -4.42 -12.05 -0.60
CA GLY A 60 -5.46 -13.06 -0.46
C GLY A 60 -6.65 -12.60 0.40
N VAL A 61 -6.87 -11.28 0.48
CA VAL A 61 -7.93 -10.68 1.29
C VAL A 61 -8.91 -9.90 0.42
N ARG A 62 -10.18 -9.91 0.83
CA ARG A 62 -11.18 -8.96 0.32
C ARG A 62 -11.15 -7.72 1.19
N GLY A 63 -11.05 -6.57 0.57
CA GLY A 63 -11.04 -5.31 1.29
C GLY A 63 -11.36 -4.13 0.41
N ARG A 64 -11.54 -2.99 1.06
CA ARG A 64 -11.96 -1.74 0.45
C ARG A 64 -11.11 -0.59 0.97
N ILE A 65 -11.03 0.47 0.18
CA ILE A 65 -10.27 1.67 0.53
C ILE A 65 -11.27 2.78 0.86
N GLU A 66 -11.36 3.14 2.13
CA GLU A 66 -12.31 4.15 2.62
C GLU A 66 -11.59 5.28 3.35
N PRO A 67 -12.08 6.53 3.24
CA PRO A 67 -11.62 7.60 4.10
C PRO A 67 -12.07 7.36 5.54
N CYS A 68 -11.15 7.53 6.49
CA CYS A 68 -11.51 7.56 7.90
C CYS A 68 -12.21 8.90 8.26
N SER A 69 -12.62 9.06 9.52
CA SER A 69 -13.24 10.30 10.02
C SER A 69 -12.40 11.56 9.86
N GLN A 70 -11.10 11.42 9.57
CA GLN A 70 -10.16 12.52 9.30
C GLN A 70 -9.87 12.69 7.79
N GLY A 71 -10.62 12.03 6.91
CA GLY A 71 -10.46 12.08 5.45
C GLY A 71 -9.28 11.27 4.90
N VAL A 72 -8.53 10.57 5.74
CA VAL A 72 -7.37 9.79 5.32
C VAL A 72 -7.81 8.41 4.84
N ARG A 73 -7.40 8.02 3.63
CA ARG A 73 -7.71 6.70 3.07
C ARG A 73 -7.07 5.58 3.89
N GLN A 74 -7.84 4.54 4.16
CA GLN A 74 -7.43 3.34 4.88
C GLN A 74 -7.96 2.11 4.14
N VAL A 75 -7.15 1.07 4.13
CA VAL A 75 -7.57 -0.28 3.75
C VAL A 75 -8.35 -0.88 4.93
N ILE A 76 -9.57 -1.31 4.65
CA ILE A 76 -10.42 -2.09 5.55
C ILE A 76 -10.51 -3.49 4.97
N ILE A 77 -10.19 -4.50 5.79
CA ILE A 77 -10.27 -5.91 5.39
C ILE A 77 -11.65 -6.42 5.78
N ASP A 78 -12.42 -6.86 4.78
CA ASP A 78 -13.76 -7.41 4.94
C ASP A 78 -13.74 -8.94 5.13
N GLY A 79 -12.64 -9.60 4.76
CA GLY A 79 -12.45 -11.04 4.97
C GLY A 79 -11.33 -11.61 4.11
N LEU A 80 -11.23 -12.93 4.09
CA LEU A 80 -10.35 -13.65 3.16
C LEU A 80 -11.04 -13.74 1.79
N VAL A 81 -10.23 -13.84 0.73
CA VAL A 81 -10.74 -14.35 -0.55
C VAL A 81 -11.08 -15.82 -0.31
N ASP A 82 -12.32 -16.20 -0.58
CA ASP A 82 -12.76 -17.59 -0.39
C ASP A 82 -11.83 -18.50 -1.22
N SER A 83 -11.16 -19.41 -0.54
CA SER A 83 -10.34 -20.43 -1.19
C SER A 83 -11.25 -21.53 -1.71
N GLU A 84 -12.05 -21.23 -2.72
CA GLU A 84 -12.75 -22.26 -3.50
C GLU A 84 -12.11 -22.32 -4.89
N ALA A 85 -11.23 -23.32 -5.03
CA ALA A 85 -11.04 -24.05 -6.27
C ALA A 85 -12.18 -25.06 -6.43
#